data_AF-A0A353G1W5-F1
#
_entry.id   AF-A0A353G1W5-F1
#
_cell.length_a   1.000
_cell.length_b   1.000
_cell.length_c   1.000
_cell.angle_alpha   90.00
_cell.angle_beta   90.00
_cell.angle_gamma   90.00
#
_symmetry.space_group_name_H-M   'P 1'
#
loop_
_entity.id
_entity.type
_entity.pdbx_description
1 polymer ?
#
loop_
_entity_poly.entity_id
_entity_poly.type
_entity_poly.pdbx_seq_one_letter_code
_entity_poly.pdbx_strand_id
1 'polypeptide(L)'
;MVRNTYIYPPEPSMRIVADIIEYTAKEMPKFNSISISGYHMQEAGATLTQELAFTLADGREYVRAALAKGLDVDEFAGRLSFFFAIGMNFFMEAAKLRAARLLWTRIMQEFSPKKAASLMLRTHCQTSGVSLAEQDPYNNIIRTAFEAMSAVLGGTQSLHTNSFDEAIALPTEFSARIARNTQLILQHETGVTKVVDPLAGSYYVESLTKELADAAWALIEEVESLGGMTKAVDDGLPKRLIEEAATRRQAAVDRGEEVIVGVNKYRLETEDEIDILNIDNAAVRVGQIKRLEDTKRRRDAKAVAQTLAELTRVAQTGEGNLLAAAVDAARARATVGEISDAMRAVFGDHTAVPKVVSDVYGDSYHDDPEYQMIVGRLSEFATTLGTKPKIMVAKLGQDGHDRGAKVISSAFGDLGFEVIAGPLFQTPNEAADLAVAQKVHVVGMSSLAAGHKTLAPQLVAALKARGADNIIVVVGGVIPRQDYQFLLDHGVAAVFGPGTNVLEAARAVMDLMQGRLRNS
;
A
#
# COMPACT_ATOMS: atom_id res chain seq x y z
N MET A 1 0.98 -2.46 9.13
CA MET A 1 1.16 -3.73 8.38
C MET A 1 1.58 -3.53 6.92
N VAL A 2 0.73 -2.97 6.04
CA VAL A 2 1.02 -2.93 4.57
C VAL A 2 1.23 -1.54 3.98
N ARG A 3 0.70 -0.48 4.61
CA ARG A 3 0.72 0.89 4.05
C ARG A 3 2.01 1.67 4.32
N ASN A 4 2.78 1.24 5.33
CA ASN A 4 4.09 1.81 5.65
C ASN A 4 4.10 3.34 5.84
N THR A 5 3.13 3.88 6.58
CA THR A 5 3.09 5.29 7.00
C THR A 5 2.97 5.43 8.52
N TYR A 6 3.44 4.43 9.26
CA TYR A 6 3.54 4.47 10.71
C TYR A 6 4.67 5.42 11.14
N ILE A 7 4.57 5.92 12.37
CA ILE A 7 5.64 6.70 13.01
C ILE A 7 6.08 5.94 14.25
N TYR A 8 5.16 5.75 15.19
CA TYR A 8 5.42 5.13 16.48
C TYR A 8 5.26 3.60 16.44
N PRO A 9 5.83 2.86 17.40
CA PRO A 9 5.59 1.43 17.57
C PRO A 9 4.10 1.08 17.74
N PRO A 10 3.72 -0.21 17.58
CA PRO A 10 2.33 -0.66 17.61
C PRO A 10 1.55 -0.26 18.86
N GLU A 11 2.10 -0.49 20.06
CA GLU A 11 1.41 -0.22 21.33
C GLU A 11 1.09 1.29 21.54
N PRO A 12 2.05 2.24 21.41
CA PRO A 12 1.73 3.66 21.43
C PRO A 12 0.75 4.09 20.33
N SER A 13 0.82 3.47 19.15
CA SER A 13 -0.11 3.76 18.05
C SER A 13 -1.54 3.34 18.38
N MET A 14 -1.74 2.18 19.01
CA MET A 14 -3.05 1.72 19.48
C MET A 14 -3.60 2.62 20.58
N ARG A 15 -2.74 3.13 21.47
CA ARG A 15 -3.14 4.14 22.45
C ARG A 15 -3.64 5.43 21.78
N ILE A 16 -2.94 5.94 20.77
CA ILE A 16 -3.37 7.14 20.03
C ILE A 16 -4.77 6.92 19.43
N VAL A 17 -5.03 5.75 18.84
CA VAL A 17 -6.35 5.41 18.31
C VAL A 17 -7.42 5.41 19.41
N ALA A 18 -7.14 4.79 20.56
CA ALA A 18 -8.08 4.77 21.69
C ALA A 18 -8.36 6.18 22.26
N ASP A 19 -7.36 7.07 22.31
CA ASP A 19 -7.53 8.48 22.68
C ASP A 19 -8.40 9.25 21.67
N ILE A 20 -8.22 8.99 20.37
CA ILE A 20 -9.05 9.58 19.31
C ILE A 20 -10.51 9.11 19.44
N ILE A 21 -10.73 7.81 19.64
CA ILE A 21 -12.08 7.25 19.83
C ILE A 21 -12.75 7.87 21.04
N GLU A 22 -12.07 7.95 22.18
CA GLU A 22 -12.59 8.59 23.39
C GLU A 22 -12.99 10.06 23.13
N TYR A 23 -12.07 10.85 22.58
CA TYR A 23 -12.31 12.29 22.37
C TYR A 23 -13.48 12.51 21.41
N THR A 24 -13.52 11.76 20.30
CA THR A 24 -14.57 11.93 19.29
C THR A 24 -15.93 11.43 19.76
N ALA A 25 -16.00 10.39 20.59
CA ALA A 25 -17.26 9.95 21.20
C ALA A 25 -17.89 11.04 22.07
N LYS A 26 -17.06 11.82 22.78
CA LYS A 26 -17.51 12.90 23.68
C LYS A 26 -17.79 14.21 22.93
N GLU A 27 -16.85 14.66 22.10
CA GLU A 27 -16.86 16.02 21.53
C GLU A 27 -17.34 16.07 20.07
N MET A 28 -17.33 14.95 19.34
CA MET A 28 -17.58 14.90 17.91
C MET A 28 -18.53 13.76 17.51
N PRO A 29 -19.75 13.66 18.07
CA PRO A 29 -20.62 12.49 17.98
C PRO A 29 -21.17 12.18 16.56
N LYS A 30 -20.85 13.01 15.56
CA LYS A 30 -21.18 12.80 14.14
C LYS A 30 -19.97 12.39 13.29
N PHE A 31 -18.77 12.43 13.86
CA PHE A 31 -17.53 12.06 13.19
C PHE A 31 -17.33 10.54 13.26
N ASN A 32 -16.87 9.93 12.16
CA ASN A 32 -16.45 8.53 12.18
C ASN A 32 -14.97 8.50 12.59
N SER A 33 -14.69 7.97 13.79
CA SER A 33 -13.39 8.11 14.47
C SER A 33 -12.27 7.27 13.84
N ILE A 34 -12.63 6.20 13.14
CA ILE A 34 -11.69 5.32 12.44
C ILE A 34 -12.35 4.71 11.21
N SER A 35 -11.53 4.54 10.17
CA SER A 35 -11.84 3.78 8.97
C SER A 35 -10.99 2.51 8.95
N ILE A 36 -11.55 1.39 9.42
CA ILE A 36 -10.90 0.09 9.54
C ILE A 36 -10.74 -0.48 8.12
N SER A 37 -9.49 -0.53 7.63
CA SER A 37 -9.23 -0.53 6.19
C SER A 37 -8.59 -1.81 5.67
N GLY A 38 -9.33 -2.54 4.83
CA GLY A 38 -8.86 -3.65 4.00
C GLY A 38 -8.29 -3.21 2.65
N TYR A 39 -8.66 -2.03 2.14
CA TYR A 39 -8.21 -1.52 0.83
C TYR A 39 -6.71 -1.75 0.58
N HIS A 40 -5.89 -1.27 1.49
CA HIS A 40 -4.43 -1.34 1.37
C HIS A 40 -3.90 -2.78 1.38
N MET A 41 -4.61 -3.72 1.99
CA MET A 41 -4.22 -5.13 2.03
C MET A 41 -4.43 -5.76 0.66
N GLN A 42 -5.58 -5.54 0.02
CA GLN A 42 -5.83 -6.03 -1.33
C GLN A 42 -4.85 -5.41 -2.34
N GLU A 43 -4.58 -4.11 -2.25
CA GLU A 43 -3.60 -3.43 -3.10
C GLU A 43 -2.18 -4.03 -2.95
N ALA A 44 -1.81 -4.41 -1.72
CA ALA A 44 -0.56 -5.11 -1.42
C ALA A 44 -0.53 -6.57 -1.89
N GLY A 45 -1.67 -7.14 -2.29
CA GLY A 45 -1.79 -8.48 -2.88
C GLY A 45 -2.60 -9.49 -2.07
N ALA A 46 -3.28 -9.05 -1.01
CA ALA A 46 -4.15 -9.92 -0.23
C ALA A 46 -5.26 -10.52 -1.11
N THR A 47 -5.59 -11.78 -0.88
CA THR A 47 -6.83 -12.37 -1.42
C THR A 47 -8.05 -11.73 -0.74
N LEU A 48 -9.24 -11.87 -1.33
CA LEU A 48 -10.47 -11.32 -0.73
C LEU A 48 -10.77 -11.92 0.65
N THR A 49 -10.42 -13.19 0.86
CA THR A 49 -10.51 -13.85 2.16
C THR A 49 -9.58 -13.21 3.18
N GLN A 50 -8.32 -12.97 2.80
CA GLN A 50 -7.32 -12.34 3.67
C GLN A 50 -7.71 -10.90 4.01
N GLU A 51 -8.09 -10.09 3.01
CA GLU A 51 -8.59 -8.73 3.24
C GLU A 51 -9.76 -8.73 4.22
N LEU A 52 -10.76 -9.57 4.00
CA LEU A 52 -11.94 -9.66 4.85
C LEU A 52 -11.57 -10.05 6.29
N ALA A 53 -10.81 -11.12 6.47
CA ALA A 53 -10.44 -11.64 7.78
C ALA A 53 -9.60 -10.63 8.56
N PHE A 54 -8.52 -10.13 7.96
CA PHE A 54 -7.57 -9.24 8.63
C PHE A 54 -8.20 -7.88 8.97
N THR A 55 -9.06 -7.34 8.11
CA THR A 55 -9.77 -6.08 8.39
C THR A 55 -10.72 -6.22 9.58
N LEU A 56 -11.46 -7.34 9.65
CA LEU A 56 -12.40 -7.57 10.76
C LEU A 56 -11.67 -7.89 12.07
N ALA A 57 -10.55 -8.61 12.01
CA ALA A 57 -9.68 -8.86 13.15
C ALA A 57 -9.06 -7.56 13.70
N ASP A 58 -8.58 -6.66 12.83
CA ASP A 58 -8.16 -5.30 13.20
C ASP A 58 -9.31 -4.55 13.90
N GLY A 59 -10.52 -4.61 13.33
CA GLY A 59 -11.71 -4.00 13.91
C GLY A 59 -12.01 -4.49 15.33
N ARG A 60 -11.87 -5.80 15.57
CA ARG A 60 -12.04 -6.42 16.89
C ARG A 60 -11.01 -5.91 17.90
N GLU A 61 -9.75 -5.75 17.49
CA GLU A 61 -8.69 -5.17 18.34
C GLU A 61 -8.96 -3.70 18.69
N TYR A 62 -9.44 -2.88 17.74
CA TYR A 62 -9.81 -1.50 18.04
C TYR A 62 -10.96 -1.38 19.05
N VAL A 63 -11.95 -2.27 18.97
CA VAL A 63 -13.03 -2.34 19.97
C VAL A 63 -12.46 -2.72 21.34
N ARG A 64 -11.58 -3.73 21.42
CA ARG A 64 -10.90 -4.11 22.67
C ARG A 64 -10.10 -2.95 23.27
N ALA A 65 -9.36 -2.21 22.44
CA ALA A 65 -8.56 -1.07 22.90
C ALA A 65 -9.43 0.07 23.47
N ALA A 66 -10.58 0.36 22.84
CA ALA A 66 -11.53 1.35 23.35
C ALA A 66 -12.20 0.90 24.67
N LEU A 67 -12.58 -0.38 24.77
CA LEU A 67 -13.13 -0.96 26.00
C LEU A 67 -12.12 -0.97 27.15
N ALA A 68 -10.83 -1.23 26.86
CA ALA A 68 -9.76 -1.19 27.86
C ALA A 68 -9.57 0.20 28.49
N LYS A 69 -10.01 1.27 27.81
CA LYS A 69 -10.08 2.64 28.35
C LYS A 69 -11.35 2.91 29.17
N GLY A 70 -12.26 1.95 29.30
CA GLY A 70 -13.50 2.07 30.05
C GLY A 70 -14.65 2.73 29.27
N LEU A 71 -14.55 2.85 27.95
CA LEU A 71 -15.66 3.32 27.12
C LEU A 71 -16.75 2.25 27.03
N ASP A 72 -18.02 2.65 27.03
CA ASP A 72 -19.12 1.76 26.68
C ASP A 72 -19.11 1.51 25.16
N VAL A 73 -19.24 0.25 24.73
CA VAL A 73 -19.29 -0.13 23.31
C VAL A 73 -20.33 0.69 22.52
N ASP A 74 -21.46 1.00 23.14
CA ASP A 74 -22.56 1.74 22.51
C ASP A 74 -22.30 3.26 22.40
N GLU A 75 -21.24 3.78 23.00
CA GLU A 75 -20.82 5.18 22.86
C GLU A 75 -20.04 5.42 21.56
N PHE A 76 -19.27 4.42 21.10
CA PHE A 76 -18.36 4.60 19.97
C PHE A 76 -18.61 3.65 18.78
N ALA A 77 -19.12 2.43 18.99
CA ALA A 77 -19.20 1.42 17.94
C ALA A 77 -20.02 1.88 16.73
N GLY A 78 -21.12 2.60 16.97
CA GLY A 78 -21.94 3.21 15.91
C GLY A 78 -21.23 4.27 15.06
N ARG A 79 -19.98 4.63 15.39
CA ARG A 79 -19.09 5.54 14.63
C ARG A 79 -17.88 4.87 14.02
N LEU A 80 -17.68 3.57 14.24
CA LEU A 80 -16.71 2.79 13.47
C LEU A 80 -17.17 2.69 12.01
N SER A 81 -16.23 2.85 11.10
CA SER A 81 -16.45 2.69 9.66
C SER A 81 -15.37 1.79 9.07
N PHE A 82 -15.66 1.24 7.90
CA PHE A 82 -14.80 0.29 7.20
C PHE A 82 -14.42 0.83 5.82
N PHE A 83 -13.36 0.26 5.26
CA PHE A 83 -12.91 0.63 3.93
C PHE A 83 -12.32 -0.57 3.19
N PHE A 84 -13.00 -1.02 2.14
CA PHE A 84 -12.58 -2.15 1.31
C PHE A 84 -12.15 -1.70 -0.09
N ALA A 85 -11.19 -2.41 -0.66
CA ALA A 85 -10.91 -2.34 -2.09
C ALA A 85 -11.94 -3.15 -2.87
N ILE A 86 -12.10 -2.85 -4.16
CA ILE A 86 -12.98 -3.59 -5.07
C ILE A 86 -12.23 -3.80 -6.37
N GLY A 87 -11.76 -5.02 -6.59
CA GLY A 87 -11.06 -5.45 -7.79
C GLY A 87 -11.97 -6.14 -8.82
N MET A 88 -11.34 -6.80 -9.79
CA MET A 88 -12.01 -7.31 -10.99
C MET A 88 -12.84 -8.58 -10.80
N ASN A 89 -12.77 -9.27 -9.64
CA ASN A 89 -13.57 -10.47 -9.39
C ASN A 89 -15.01 -10.09 -8.98
N PHE A 90 -15.80 -9.73 -9.99
CA PHE A 90 -17.06 -9.00 -9.87
C PHE A 90 -18.02 -9.52 -8.80
N PHE A 91 -18.38 -10.82 -8.83
CA PHE A 91 -19.33 -11.40 -7.88
C PHE A 91 -18.71 -11.64 -6.51
N MET A 92 -17.42 -11.99 -6.46
CA MET A 92 -16.73 -12.27 -5.20
C MET A 92 -16.55 -11.00 -4.37
N GLU A 93 -16.36 -9.86 -5.01
CA GLU A 93 -16.33 -8.55 -4.34
C GLU A 93 -17.69 -8.17 -3.73
N ALA A 94 -18.78 -8.36 -4.49
CA ALA A 94 -20.12 -8.12 -3.95
C ALA A 94 -20.43 -9.08 -2.78
N ALA A 95 -20.04 -10.35 -2.90
CA ALA A 95 -20.13 -11.34 -1.83
C ALA A 95 -19.29 -10.98 -0.60
N LYS A 96 -18.07 -10.43 -0.79
CA LYS A 96 -17.19 -9.94 0.30
C LYS A 96 -17.88 -8.90 1.16
N LEU A 97 -18.51 -7.91 0.56
CA LEU A 97 -19.20 -6.85 1.31
C LEU A 97 -20.42 -7.40 2.09
N ARG A 98 -21.13 -8.39 1.53
CA ARG A 98 -22.22 -9.09 2.22
C ARG A 98 -21.71 -9.91 3.41
N ALA A 99 -20.66 -10.71 3.20
CA ALA A 99 -20.00 -11.50 4.23
C ALA A 99 -19.43 -10.62 5.35
N ALA A 100 -18.85 -9.46 5.02
CA ALA A 100 -18.31 -8.52 6.01
C ALA A 100 -19.35 -8.06 7.02
N ARG A 101 -20.56 -7.69 6.56
CA ARG A 101 -21.65 -7.28 7.47
C ARG A 101 -22.10 -8.41 8.39
N LEU A 102 -22.18 -9.64 7.87
CA LEU A 102 -22.53 -10.83 8.63
C LEU A 102 -21.49 -11.10 9.74
N LEU A 103 -20.21 -11.18 9.36
CA LEU A 103 -19.14 -11.49 10.28
C LEU A 103 -18.91 -10.37 11.32
N TRP A 104 -19.02 -9.10 10.92
CA TRP A 104 -18.91 -8.00 11.86
C TRP A 104 -20.02 -8.00 12.91
N THR A 105 -21.25 -8.33 12.50
CA THR A 105 -22.37 -8.51 13.45
C THR A 105 -22.03 -9.59 14.48
N ARG A 106 -21.48 -10.73 14.03
CA ARG A 106 -21.04 -11.83 14.90
C ARG A 106 -19.95 -11.38 15.89
N ILE A 107 -18.95 -10.65 15.42
CA ILE A 107 -17.88 -10.11 16.28
C ILE A 107 -18.46 -9.16 17.32
N MET A 108 -19.30 -8.20 16.91
CA MET A 108 -19.83 -7.19 17.81
C MET A 108 -20.75 -7.77 18.88
N GLN A 109 -21.44 -8.88 18.61
CA GLN A 109 -22.28 -9.57 19.60
C GLN A 109 -21.49 -10.06 20.82
N GLU A 110 -20.20 -10.36 20.68
CA GLU A 110 -19.33 -10.76 21.79
C GLU A 110 -19.22 -9.68 22.87
N PHE A 111 -19.33 -8.41 22.46
CA PHE A 111 -19.26 -7.24 23.34
C PHE A 111 -20.64 -6.83 23.88
N SER A 112 -21.68 -7.62 23.62
CA SER A 112 -23.04 -7.45 24.16
C SER A 112 -23.67 -6.05 24.02
N PRO A 113 -23.55 -5.37 22.85
CA PRO A 113 -24.09 -4.02 22.64
C PRO A 113 -25.61 -4.01 22.80
N LYS A 114 -26.17 -2.87 23.21
CA LYS A 114 -27.62 -2.66 23.36
C LYS A 114 -28.20 -1.91 22.17
N LYS A 115 -27.41 -1.12 21.45
CA LYS A 115 -27.87 -0.39 20.26
C LYS A 115 -27.66 -1.23 19.01
N ALA A 116 -28.71 -1.37 18.19
CA ALA A 116 -28.60 -2.00 16.87
C ALA A 116 -27.54 -1.33 15.98
N ALA A 117 -27.34 -0.01 16.15
CA ALA A 117 -26.34 0.75 15.41
C ALA A 117 -24.90 0.29 15.66
N SER A 118 -24.62 -0.30 16.83
CA SER A 118 -23.30 -0.81 17.20
C SER A 118 -22.94 -2.11 16.47
N LEU A 119 -23.92 -2.81 15.90
CA LEU A 119 -23.72 -4.01 15.10
C LEU A 119 -23.45 -3.69 13.61
N MET A 120 -23.68 -2.44 13.18
CA MET A 120 -23.61 -2.09 11.77
C MET A 120 -22.16 -1.99 11.28
N LEU A 121 -21.86 -2.69 10.19
CA LEU A 121 -20.69 -2.40 9.36
C LEU A 121 -21.10 -1.37 8.29
N ARG A 122 -20.55 -0.16 8.39
CA ARG A 122 -20.73 0.92 7.40
C ARG A 122 -19.42 1.11 6.67
N THR A 123 -19.43 1.05 5.35
CA THR A 123 -18.19 0.97 4.57
C THR A 123 -18.09 2.02 3.47
N HIS A 124 -16.88 2.53 3.32
CA HIS A 124 -16.38 3.10 2.07
C HIS A 124 -15.86 1.97 1.18
N CYS A 125 -15.92 2.15 -0.13
CA CYS A 125 -15.21 1.32 -1.10
C CYS A 125 -14.38 2.20 -2.03
N GLN A 126 -13.25 1.69 -2.46
CA GLN A 126 -12.47 2.27 -3.56
C GLN A 126 -12.18 1.16 -4.58
N THR A 127 -12.32 1.48 -5.86
CA THR A 127 -11.93 0.56 -6.94
C THR A 127 -10.42 0.27 -6.85
N SER A 128 -9.96 -0.92 -7.23
CA SER A 128 -8.56 -1.29 -7.07
C SER A 128 -7.65 -0.42 -7.95
N GLY A 129 -6.60 0.17 -7.37
CA GLY A 129 -5.58 0.86 -8.15
C GLY A 129 -4.69 -0.13 -8.91
N VAL A 130 -4.40 -1.27 -8.27
CA VAL A 130 -3.53 -2.30 -8.83
C VAL A 130 -4.15 -3.13 -9.96
N SER A 131 -5.46 -3.00 -10.19
CA SER A 131 -6.11 -3.57 -11.38
C SER A 131 -5.91 -2.71 -12.63
N LEU A 132 -5.50 -1.45 -12.46
CA LEU A 132 -5.33 -0.49 -13.54
C LEU A 132 -3.95 -0.63 -14.19
N ALA A 133 -3.92 -0.46 -15.51
CA ALA A 133 -2.72 -0.62 -16.32
C ALA A 133 -2.20 0.72 -16.84
N GLU A 134 -0.88 0.83 -16.99
CA GLU A 134 -0.26 1.93 -17.76
C GLU A 134 -0.60 1.76 -19.26
N GLN A 135 -0.55 0.53 -19.75
CA GLN A 135 -0.79 0.17 -21.14
C GLN A 135 -2.28 0.20 -21.49
N ASP A 136 -2.60 0.73 -22.66
CA ASP A 136 -3.98 0.92 -23.16
C ASP A 136 -4.93 1.44 -22.05
N PRO A 137 -4.64 2.63 -21.49
CA PRO A 137 -5.20 3.07 -20.21
C PRO A 137 -6.70 3.37 -20.29
N TYR A 138 -7.28 3.55 -21.49
CA TYR A 138 -8.73 3.70 -21.63
C TYR A 138 -9.51 2.45 -21.22
N ASN A 139 -8.89 1.26 -21.26
CA ASN A 139 -9.49 0.04 -20.69
C ASN A 139 -9.76 0.19 -19.18
N ASN A 140 -9.02 1.05 -18.47
CA ASN A 140 -9.24 1.32 -17.05
C ASN A 140 -10.62 1.93 -16.78
N ILE A 141 -11.21 2.66 -17.74
CA ILE A 141 -12.59 3.17 -17.62
C ILE A 141 -13.56 2.00 -17.46
N ILE A 142 -13.37 0.94 -18.25
CA ILE A 142 -14.22 -0.25 -18.24
C ILE A 142 -14.00 -1.05 -16.94
N ARG A 143 -12.73 -1.24 -16.54
CA ARG A 143 -12.36 -1.91 -15.28
C ARG A 143 -13.06 -1.23 -14.09
N THR A 144 -12.84 0.07 -13.93
CA THR A 144 -13.43 0.88 -12.85
C THR A 144 -14.95 0.89 -12.89
N ALA A 145 -15.59 0.85 -14.07
CA ALA A 145 -17.05 0.76 -14.16
C ALA A 145 -17.60 -0.56 -13.58
N PHE A 146 -16.95 -1.69 -13.85
CA PHE A 146 -17.36 -2.98 -13.28
C PHE A 146 -17.04 -3.10 -11.80
N GLU A 147 -15.88 -2.60 -11.37
CA GLU A 147 -15.52 -2.53 -9.95
C GLU A 147 -16.51 -1.65 -9.17
N ALA A 148 -16.86 -0.49 -9.71
CA ALA A 148 -17.88 0.39 -9.12
C ALA A 148 -19.24 -0.30 -9.01
N MET A 149 -19.65 -1.04 -10.04
CA MET A 149 -20.89 -1.81 -10.02
C MET A 149 -20.86 -2.91 -8.95
N SER A 150 -19.76 -3.64 -8.78
CA SER A 150 -19.59 -4.60 -7.67
C SER A 150 -19.74 -3.95 -6.31
N ALA A 151 -19.14 -2.77 -6.11
CA ALA A 151 -19.26 -2.03 -4.86
C ALA A 151 -20.72 -1.64 -4.55
N VAL A 152 -21.45 -1.19 -5.58
CA VAL A 152 -22.87 -0.81 -5.47
C VAL A 152 -23.74 -2.04 -5.18
N LEU A 153 -23.57 -3.13 -5.92
CA LEU A 153 -24.31 -4.37 -5.72
C LEU A 153 -24.02 -5.00 -4.34
N GLY A 154 -22.79 -4.85 -3.84
CA GLY A 154 -22.41 -5.28 -2.49
C GLY A 154 -22.93 -4.36 -1.38
N GLY A 155 -23.56 -3.23 -1.70
CA GLY A 155 -24.22 -2.33 -0.75
C GLY A 155 -23.27 -1.42 0.03
N THR A 156 -22.31 -0.79 -0.66
CA THR A 156 -21.42 0.23 -0.05
C THR A 156 -22.16 1.53 0.34
N GLN A 157 -21.63 2.27 1.32
CA GLN A 157 -22.21 3.56 1.78
C GLN A 157 -21.56 4.77 1.10
N SER A 158 -20.34 4.63 0.59
CA SER A 158 -19.66 5.65 -0.21
C SER A 158 -18.63 5.00 -1.12
N LEU A 159 -18.35 5.61 -2.27
CA LEU A 159 -17.52 5.00 -3.31
C LEU A 159 -16.50 6.00 -3.88
N HIS A 160 -15.26 5.57 -3.98
CA HIS A 160 -14.21 6.18 -4.78
C HIS A 160 -14.01 5.34 -6.04
N THR A 161 -14.06 5.99 -7.20
CA THR A 161 -13.73 5.41 -8.50
C THR A 161 -12.43 6.03 -8.97
N ASN A 162 -11.43 5.20 -9.24
CA ASN A 162 -10.14 5.67 -9.72
C ASN A 162 -10.27 6.30 -11.11
N SER A 163 -9.30 7.14 -11.46
CA SER A 163 -9.22 7.70 -12.81
C SER A 163 -8.43 6.75 -13.72
N PHE A 164 -8.66 6.83 -15.03
CA PHE A 164 -8.07 5.88 -15.97
C PHE A 164 -6.54 6.00 -16.09
N ASP A 165 -5.96 7.09 -15.61
CA ASP A 165 -4.53 7.46 -15.60
C ASP A 165 -3.81 7.13 -14.28
N GLU A 166 -4.47 6.46 -13.31
CA GLU A 166 -3.95 6.15 -11.97
C GLU A 166 -2.61 5.40 -11.98
N ALA A 167 -2.41 4.50 -12.93
CA ALA A 167 -1.18 3.71 -13.04
C ALA A 167 0.03 4.52 -13.57
N ILE A 168 -0.17 5.81 -13.88
CA ILE A 168 0.79 6.66 -14.58
C ILE A 168 1.05 7.93 -13.77
N ALA A 169 0.00 8.63 -13.36
CA ALA A 169 0.08 9.90 -12.65
C ALA A 169 -1.17 10.17 -11.80
N LEU A 170 -1.19 11.32 -11.14
CA LEU A 170 -2.41 11.80 -10.49
C LEU A 170 -3.46 12.22 -11.54
N PRO A 171 -4.76 12.17 -11.20
CA PRO A 171 -5.83 12.48 -12.14
C PRO A 171 -5.74 13.90 -12.73
N THR A 172 -5.97 14.00 -14.04
CA THR A 172 -6.31 15.25 -14.71
C THR A 172 -7.78 15.64 -14.47
N GLU A 173 -8.19 16.87 -14.83
CA GLU A 173 -9.61 17.24 -14.78
C GLU A 173 -10.47 16.35 -15.69
N PHE A 174 -9.92 15.92 -16.83
CA PHE A 174 -10.57 15.06 -17.80
C PHE A 174 -10.81 13.65 -17.24
N SER A 175 -9.77 13.01 -16.71
CA SER A 175 -9.86 11.66 -16.16
C SER A 175 -10.70 11.62 -14.88
N ALA A 176 -10.56 12.61 -14.00
CA ALA A 176 -11.39 12.74 -12.79
C ALA A 176 -12.88 12.97 -13.12
N ARG A 177 -13.19 13.69 -14.22
CA ARG A 177 -14.57 13.84 -14.69
C ARG A 177 -15.17 12.50 -15.10
N ILE A 178 -14.42 11.66 -15.82
CA ILE A 178 -14.87 10.33 -16.23
C ILE A 178 -15.12 9.46 -14.99
N ALA A 179 -14.16 9.41 -14.07
CA ALA A 179 -14.27 8.64 -12.84
C ALA A 179 -15.56 8.99 -12.05
N ARG A 180 -15.79 10.29 -11.79
CA ARG A 180 -17.02 10.75 -11.14
C ARG A 180 -18.28 10.37 -11.95
N ASN A 181 -18.25 10.57 -13.27
CA ASN A 181 -19.40 10.30 -14.13
C ASN A 181 -19.76 8.81 -14.18
N THR A 182 -18.80 7.89 -14.01
CA THR A 182 -19.07 6.46 -13.82
C THR A 182 -20.09 6.23 -12.69
N GLN A 183 -19.89 6.90 -11.54
CA GLN A 183 -20.83 6.80 -10.42
C GLN A 183 -22.18 7.48 -10.72
N LEU A 184 -22.18 8.62 -11.42
CA LEU A 184 -23.42 9.32 -11.79
C LEU A 184 -24.28 8.48 -12.75
N ILE A 185 -23.66 7.82 -13.74
CA ILE A 185 -24.36 6.93 -14.67
C ILE A 185 -24.96 5.73 -13.91
N LEU A 186 -24.20 5.11 -13.00
CA LEU A 186 -24.73 4.05 -12.12
C LEU A 186 -25.97 4.54 -11.35
N GLN A 187 -25.90 5.72 -10.75
CA GLN A 187 -26.99 6.27 -9.93
C GLN A 187 -28.24 6.63 -10.75
N HIS A 188 -28.06 7.22 -11.92
CA HIS A 188 -29.15 7.90 -12.65
C HIS A 188 -29.68 7.13 -13.86
N GLU A 189 -28.90 6.24 -14.47
CA GLU A 189 -29.25 5.62 -15.75
C GLU A 189 -29.48 4.10 -15.65
N THR A 190 -28.73 3.39 -14.80
CA THR A 190 -28.75 1.91 -14.80
C THR A 190 -29.93 1.29 -14.05
N GLY A 191 -30.57 2.04 -13.15
CA GLY A 191 -31.64 1.52 -12.29
C GLY A 191 -31.16 0.65 -11.11
N VAL A 192 -29.84 0.45 -10.94
CA VAL A 192 -29.27 -0.40 -9.87
C VAL A 192 -29.70 0.05 -8.44
N THR A 193 -30.06 1.31 -8.27
CA THR A 193 -30.50 1.89 -6.99
C THR A 193 -31.96 1.62 -6.64
N LYS A 194 -32.73 0.97 -7.52
CA LYS A 194 -34.19 0.79 -7.36
C LYS A 194 -34.59 -0.40 -6.51
N VAL A 195 -33.68 -1.34 -6.24
CA VAL A 195 -33.92 -2.56 -5.46
C VAL A 195 -32.85 -2.71 -4.41
N VAL A 196 -33.24 -3.05 -3.17
CA VAL A 196 -32.30 -3.34 -2.07
C VAL A 196 -31.75 -4.75 -2.25
N ASP A 197 -30.42 -4.90 -2.20
CA ASP A 197 -29.68 -6.15 -2.41
C ASP A 197 -30.22 -6.96 -3.60
N PRO A 198 -30.09 -6.46 -4.85
CA PRO A 198 -30.64 -7.13 -6.03
C PRO A 198 -30.02 -8.52 -6.30
N LEU A 199 -28.93 -8.88 -5.61
CA LEU A 199 -28.31 -10.20 -5.69
C LEU A 199 -28.91 -11.21 -4.70
N ALA A 200 -29.78 -10.78 -3.78
CA ALA A 200 -30.39 -11.64 -2.78
C ALA A 200 -31.15 -12.80 -3.41
N GLY A 201 -30.88 -14.02 -2.94
CA GLY A 201 -31.50 -15.24 -3.44
C GLY A 201 -30.84 -15.84 -4.70
N SER A 202 -29.82 -15.19 -5.28
CA SER A 202 -28.99 -15.81 -6.31
C SER A 202 -28.23 -17.00 -5.74
N TYR A 203 -28.49 -18.21 -6.24
CA TYR A 203 -27.84 -19.43 -5.74
C TYR A 203 -26.31 -19.33 -5.74
N TYR A 204 -25.73 -18.72 -6.77
CA TYR A 204 -24.28 -18.56 -6.88
C TYR A 204 -23.75 -17.55 -5.85
N VAL A 205 -24.36 -16.36 -5.75
CA VAL A 205 -23.84 -15.30 -4.86
C VAL A 205 -24.04 -15.66 -3.40
N GLU A 206 -25.13 -16.34 -3.04
CA GLU A 206 -25.36 -16.79 -1.66
C GLU A 206 -24.34 -17.86 -1.23
N SER A 207 -24.08 -18.86 -2.08
CA SER A 207 -23.03 -19.86 -1.81
C SER A 207 -21.66 -19.22 -1.70
N LEU A 208 -21.32 -18.32 -2.63
CA LEU A 208 -20.03 -17.61 -2.61
C LEU A 208 -19.87 -16.74 -1.36
N THR A 209 -20.93 -16.05 -0.93
CA THR A 209 -20.94 -15.26 0.30
C THR A 209 -20.69 -16.14 1.52
N LYS A 210 -21.33 -17.32 1.57
CA LYS A 210 -21.14 -18.28 2.67
C LYS A 210 -19.71 -18.82 2.70
N GLU A 211 -19.20 -19.30 1.56
CA GLU A 211 -17.84 -19.86 1.47
C GLU A 211 -16.78 -18.83 1.89
N LEU A 212 -16.93 -17.59 1.42
CA LEU A 212 -16.02 -16.50 1.78
C LEU A 212 -16.12 -16.15 3.27
N ALA A 213 -17.33 -16.14 3.84
CA ALA A 213 -17.53 -15.90 5.26
C ALA A 213 -16.90 -16.99 6.13
N ASP A 214 -17.09 -18.26 5.76
CA ASP A 214 -16.53 -19.41 6.49
C ASP A 214 -14.99 -19.40 6.43
N ALA A 215 -14.41 -19.16 5.24
CA ALA A 215 -12.96 -19.10 5.06
C ALA A 215 -12.33 -17.91 5.81
N ALA A 216 -12.97 -16.74 5.78
CA ALA A 216 -12.49 -15.58 6.51
C ALA A 216 -12.62 -15.78 8.03
N TRP A 217 -13.68 -16.46 8.49
CA TRP A 217 -13.84 -16.77 9.91
C TRP A 217 -12.76 -17.72 10.43
N ALA A 218 -12.40 -18.75 9.66
CA ALA A 218 -11.31 -19.65 10.02
C ALA A 218 -9.97 -18.90 10.17
N LEU A 219 -9.69 -17.95 9.28
CA LEU A 219 -8.49 -17.12 9.35
C LEU A 219 -8.53 -16.11 10.53
N ILE A 220 -9.72 -15.60 10.89
CA ILE A 220 -9.91 -14.81 12.11
C ILE A 220 -9.61 -15.67 13.34
N GLU A 221 -10.07 -16.92 13.40
CA GLU A 221 -9.80 -17.83 14.51
C GLU A 221 -8.31 -18.16 14.64
N GLU A 222 -7.59 -18.32 13.52
CA GLU A 222 -6.13 -18.47 13.53
C GLU A 222 -5.44 -17.25 14.14
N VAL A 223 -5.80 -16.03 13.72
CA VAL A 223 -5.28 -14.78 14.29
C VAL A 223 -5.56 -14.69 15.79
N GLU A 224 -6.77 -15.09 16.22
CA GLU A 224 -7.14 -15.07 17.64
C GLU A 224 -6.35 -16.09 18.46
N SER A 225 -6.04 -17.26 17.90
CA SER A 225 -5.21 -18.27 18.56
C SER A 225 -3.78 -17.79 18.85
N LEU A 226 -3.30 -16.80 18.08
CA LEU A 226 -2.00 -16.15 18.27
C LEU A 226 -2.04 -15.04 19.33
N GLY A 227 -3.22 -14.68 19.84
CA GLY A 227 -3.42 -13.60 20.80
C GLY A 227 -3.95 -12.30 20.18
N GLY A 228 -4.60 -12.38 19.00
CA GLY A 228 -5.22 -11.25 18.34
C GLY A 228 -4.33 -10.58 17.29
N MET A 229 -4.93 -9.65 16.54
CA MET A 229 -4.33 -9.11 15.34
C MET A 229 -3.06 -8.29 15.61
N THR A 230 -3.02 -7.56 16.73
CA THR A 230 -1.82 -6.80 17.17
C THR A 230 -0.60 -7.72 17.25
N LYS A 231 -0.74 -8.88 17.91
CA LYS A 231 0.36 -9.85 18.05
C LYS A 231 0.67 -10.57 16.74
N ALA A 232 -0.34 -10.92 15.94
CA ALA A 232 -0.13 -11.50 14.63
C ALA A 232 0.66 -10.57 13.68
N VAL A 233 0.43 -9.25 13.77
CA VAL A 233 1.20 -8.23 13.04
C VAL A 233 2.66 -8.22 13.50
N ASP A 234 2.91 -8.24 14.81
CA ASP A 234 4.25 -8.23 15.39
C ASP A 234 5.05 -9.48 15.01
N ASP A 235 4.40 -10.65 15.00
CA ASP A 235 4.97 -11.92 14.55
C ASP A 235 5.18 -11.95 13.02
N GLY A 236 4.52 -11.04 12.27
CA GLY A 236 4.66 -10.86 10.83
C GLY A 236 3.83 -11.80 9.97
N LEU A 237 2.89 -12.56 10.55
CA LEU A 237 2.08 -13.57 9.83
C LEU A 237 1.26 -12.94 8.70
N PRO A 238 0.42 -11.91 8.92
CA PRO A 238 -0.43 -11.39 7.86
C PRO A 238 0.37 -10.79 6.70
N LYS A 239 1.47 -10.08 6.98
CA LYS A 239 2.34 -9.51 5.95
C LYS A 239 2.94 -10.60 5.07
N ARG A 240 3.44 -11.69 5.68
CA ARG A 240 3.97 -12.85 4.92
C ARG A 240 2.90 -13.47 4.02
N LEU A 241 1.69 -13.74 4.54
CA LEU A 241 0.61 -14.35 3.76
C LEU A 241 0.15 -13.49 2.58
N ILE A 242 0.15 -12.16 2.76
CA ILE A 242 -0.15 -11.19 1.69
C ILE A 242 0.96 -11.18 0.63
N GLU A 243 2.23 -11.17 1.05
CA GLU A 243 3.37 -11.20 0.14
C GLU A 243 3.41 -12.51 -0.68
N GLU A 244 3.12 -13.66 -0.06
CA GLU A 244 2.99 -14.93 -0.79
C GLU A 244 1.86 -14.88 -1.83
N ALA A 245 0.70 -14.33 -1.47
CA ALA A 245 -0.42 -14.18 -2.41
C ALA A 245 -0.07 -13.24 -3.57
N ALA A 246 0.61 -12.13 -3.29
CA ALA A 246 1.09 -11.19 -4.30
C ALA A 246 2.06 -11.86 -5.28
N THR A 247 3.01 -12.66 -4.76
CA THR A 247 4.00 -13.37 -5.59
C THR A 247 3.36 -14.45 -6.46
N ARG A 248 2.44 -15.26 -5.92
CA ARG A 248 1.69 -16.25 -6.71
C ARG A 248 0.88 -15.59 -7.82
N ARG A 249 0.22 -14.46 -7.52
CA ARG A 249 -0.52 -13.69 -8.53
C ARG A 249 0.40 -13.15 -9.61
N GLN A 250 1.57 -12.61 -9.25
CA GLN A 250 2.54 -12.14 -10.25
C GLN A 250 2.97 -13.27 -11.18
N ALA A 251 3.26 -14.45 -10.64
CA ALA A 251 3.61 -15.61 -11.46
C ALA A 251 2.47 -15.98 -12.43
N ALA A 252 1.22 -15.99 -11.98
CA ALA A 252 0.06 -16.27 -12.85
C ALA A 252 -0.13 -15.22 -13.97
N VAL A 253 0.12 -13.93 -13.67
CA VAL A 253 0.09 -12.85 -14.67
C VAL A 253 1.23 -12.99 -15.67
N ASP A 254 2.44 -13.25 -15.19
CA ASP A 254 3.63 -13.38 -16.04
C ASP A 254 3.57 -14.61 -16.95
N ARG A 255 2.91 -15.69 -16.50
CA ARG A 255 2.63 -16.90 -17.30
C ARG A 255 1.43 -16.77 -18.22
N GLY A 256 0.68 -15.66 -18.13
CA GLY A 256 -0.54 -15.43 -18.92
C GLY A 256 -1.75 -16.29 -18.51
N GLU A 257 -1.70 -16.92 -17.33
CA GLU A 257 -2.84 -17.64 -16.74
C GLU A 257 -3.90 -16.65 -16.24
N GLU A 258 -3.46 -15.56 -15.60
CA GLU A 258 -4.30 -14.39 -15.34
C GLU A 258 -4.11 -13.37 -16.47
N VAL A 259 -5.14 -13.19 -17.29
CA VAL A 259 -5.08 -12.27 -18.44
C VAL A 259 -5.32 -10.84 -17.98
N ILE A 260 -4.40 -9.94 -18.36
CA ILE A 260 -4.55 -8.49 -18.26
C ILE A 260 -4.50 -7.92 -19.68
N VAL A 261 -5.67 -7.53 -20.20
CA VAL A 261 -5.84 -6.96 -21.55
C VAL A 261 -4.98 -5.71 -21.71
N GLY A 262 -4.22 -5.63 -22.79
CA GLY A 262 -3.26 -4.56 -23.07
C GLY A 262 -1.88 -4.78 -22.43
N VAL A 263 -1.77 -5.65 -21.41
CA VAL A 263 -0.51 -5.85 -20.65
C VAL A 263 0.17 -7.16 -20.96
N ASN A 264 -0.48 -8.31 -20.88
CA ASN A 264 0.12 -9.62 -21.23
C ASN A 264 -0.55 -10.29 -22.44
N LYS A 265 -1.73 -9.81 -22.84
CA LYS A 265 -2.47 -10.29 -24.01
C LYS A 265 -3.18 -9.12 -24.67
N TYR A 266 -3.31 -9.17 -26.01
CA TYR A 266 -3.88 -8.10 -26.82
C TYR A 266 -3.13 -6.77 -26.65
N ARG A 267 -1.79 -6.84 -26.62
CA ARG A 267 -0.91 -5.68 -26.53
C ARG A 267 -1.01 -4.83 -27.79
N LEU A 268 -0.97 -3.51 -27.63
CA LEU A 268 -0.76 -2.59 -28.75
C LEU A 268 0.70 -2.70 -29.21
N GLU A 269 0.94 -2.46 -30.50
CA GLU A 269 2.32 -2.34 -31.02
C GLU A 269 2.97 -1.03 -30.56
N THR A 270 2.18 0.02 -30.35
CA THR A 270 2.61 1.33 -29.89
C THR A 270 1.53 1.92 -28.99
N GLU A 271 1.95 2.45 -27.83
CA GLU A 271 1.07 3.14 -26.89
C GLU A 271 0.89 4.60 -27.33
N ASP A 272 -0.34 5.11 -27.22
CA ASP A 272 -0.62 6.54 -27.45
C ASP A 272 -0.09 7.39 -26.29
N GLU A 273 0.33 8.62 -26.60
CA GLU A 273 0.65 9.60 -25.56
C GLU A 273 -0.63 10.05 -24.84
N ILE A 274 -0.55 10.12 -23.51
CA ILE A 274 -1.62 10.67 -22.68
C ILE A 274 -1.14 11.94 -21.97
N ASP A 275 -2.05 12.89 -21.81
CA ASP A 275 -1.81 14.07 -20.98
C ASP A 275 -1.81 13.67 -19.50
N ILE A 276 -0.78 14.08 -18.76
CA ILE A 276 -0.61 13.71 -17.34
C ILE A 276 -0.44 14.95 -16.48
N LEU A 277 -0.95 14.90 -15.25
CA LEU A 277 -0.76 15.96 -14.29
C LEU A 277 0.68 15.96 -13.76
N ASN A 278 1.48 16.94 -14.19
CA ASN A 278 2.81 17.16 -13.66
C ASN A 278 2.79 18.19 -12.51
N ILE A 279 3.36 17.82 -11.37
CA ILE A 279 3.46 18.69 -10.18
C ILE A 279 4.88 19.25 -10.07
N ASP A 280 5.01 20.58 -10.09
CA ASP A 280 6.26 21.25 -9.74
C ASP A 280 6.51 21.21 -8.22
N ASN A 281 7.13 20.12 -7.79
CA ASN A 281 7.51 19.89 -6.39
C ASN A 281 8.49 20.95 -5.86
N ALA A 282 9.30 21.59 -6.72
CA ALA A 282 10.23 22.64 -6.29
C ALA A 282 9.47 23.91 -5.89
N ALA A 283 8.53 24.35 -6.72
CA ALA A 283 7.66 25.48 -6.41
C ALA A 283 6.81 25.23 -5.16
N VAL A 284 6.23 24.03 -5.03
CA VAL A 284 5.46 23.63 -3.84
C VAL A 284 6.34 23.70 -2.59
N ARG A 285 7.53 23.11 -2.61
CA ARG A 285 8.46 23.12 -1.47
C ARG A 285 8.84 24.54 -1.04
N VAL A 286 9.21 25.40 -1.98
CA VAL A 286 9.56 26.80 -1.71
C VAL A 286 8.38 27.53 -1.06
N GLY A 287 7.17 27.36 -1.60
CA GLY A 287 5.96 27.95 -1.05
C GLY A 287 5.65 27.47 0.38
N GLN A 288 5.83 26.18 0.66
CA GLN A 288 5.58 25.62 2.00
C GLN A 288 6.63 26.08 3.02
N ILE A 289 7.92 26.14 2.66
CA ILE A 289 8.98 26.66 3.54
C ILE A 289 8.67 28.10 3.95
N LYS A 290 8.30 28.96 2.98
CA LYS A 290 7.95 30.35 3.28
C LYS A 290 6.77 30.46 4.25
N ARG A 291 5.70 29.66 4.05
CA ARG A 291 4.55 29.63 4.97
C ARG A 291 4.94 29.17 6.38
N LEU A 292 5.85 28.20 6.47
CA LEU A 292 6.36 27.68 7.73
C LEU A 292 7.17 28.76 8.47
N GLU A 293 8.08 29.43 7.79
CA GLU A 293 8.87 30.54 8.32
C GLU A 293 7.98 31.70 8.79
N ASP A 294 6.98 32.09 7.99
CA ASP A 294 6.01 33.12 8.35
C ASP A 294 5.18 32.74 9.58
N THR A 295 4.74 31.50 9.67
CA THR A 295 3.99 30.99 10.82
C THR A 295 4.85 30.97 12.09
N LYS A 296 6.08 30.43 11.99
CA LYS A 296 7.02 30.37 13.12
C LYS A 296 7.45 31.75 13.60
N ARG A 297 7.55 32.74 12.71
CA ARG A 297 7.88 34.13 13.07
C ARG A 297 6.74 34.86 13.80
N ARG A 298 5.49 34.53 13.51
CA ARG A 298 4.30 35.26 14.01
C ARG A 298 3.65 34.63 15.24
N ARG A 299 3.87 33.34 15.48
CA ARG A 299 3.25 32.61 16.60
C ARG A 299 3.84 33.03 17.96
N ASP A 300 3.08 32.81 19.02
CA ASP A 300 3.60 32.90 20.39
C ASP A 300 4.48 31.67 20.68
N ALA A 301 5.79 31.87 20.68
CA ALA A 301 6.75 30.79 20.90
C ALA A 301 6.64 30.16 22.30
N LYS A 302 6.25 30.95 23.32
CA LYS A 302 6.09 30.45 24.69
C LYS A 302 4.86 29.56 24.80
N ALA A 303 3.73 29.99 24.21
CA ALA A 303 2.51 29.19 24.18
C ALA A 303 2.72 27.85 23.45
N VAL A 304 3.43 27.87 22.31
CA VAL A 304 3.78 26.63 21.59
C VAL A 304 4.62 25.71 22.46
N ALA A 305 5.69 26.21 23.08
CA ALA A 305 6.55 25.39 23.94
C ALA A 305 5.77 24.77 25.12
N GLN A 306 4.87 25.51 25.74
CA GLN A 306 4.03 25.02 26.84
C GLN A 306 3.07 23.91 26.40
N THR A 307 2.37 24.11 25.28
CA THR A 307 1.43 23.10 24.75
C THR A 307 2.12 21.83 24.27
N LEU A 308 3.30 21.95 23.67
CA LEU A 308 4.11 20.78 23.28
C LEU A 308 4.65 20.03 24.50
N ALA A 309 5.10 20.74 25.55
CA ALA A 309 5.53 20.12 26.79
C ALA A 309 4.38 19.37 27.48
N GLU A 310 3.16 19.92 27.44
CA GLU A 310 1.98 19.22 27.96
C GLU A 310 1.66 17.97 27.12
N LEU A 311 1.73 18.05 25.80
CA LEU A 311 1.56 16.87 24.93
C LEU A 311 2.58 15.76 25.25
N THR A 312 3.85 16.12 25.45
CA THR A 312 4.90 15.19 25.90
C THR A 312 4.57 14.61 27.29
N ARG A 313 4.09 15.43 28.24
CA ARG A 313 3.66 14.96 29.58
C ARG A 313 2.51 13.96 29.48
N VAL A 314 1.49 14.24 28.68
CA VAL A 314 0.35 13.33 28.44
C VAL A 314 0.86 12.02 27.84
N ALA A 315 1.73 12.08 26.82
CA ALA A 315 2.34 10.91 26.22
C ALA A 315 3.11 10.07 27.25
N GLN A 316 3.90 10.70 28.13
CA GLN A 316 4.73 10.02 29.13
C GLN A 316 3.93 9.42 30.29
N THR A 317 2.95 10.16 30.82
CA THR A 317 2.26 9.79 32.07
C THR A 317 1.05 8.89 31.85
N GLY A 318 0.44 8.93 30.66
CA GLY A 318 -0.87 8.31 30.46
C GLY A 318 -2.04 9.20 30.90
N GLU A 319 -1.78 10.31 31.59
CA GLU A 319 -2.80 11.17 32.19
C GLU A 319 -3.22 12.28 31.25
N GLY A 320 -4.44 12.19 30.74
CA GLY A 320 -5.02 13.13 29.78
C GLY A 320 -5.38 12.45 28.47
N ASN A 321 -5.65 13.25 27.44
CA ASN A 321 -5.99 12.74 26.11
C ASN A 321 -5.08 13.39 25.07
N LEU A 322 -4.39 12.56 24.27
CA LEU A 322 -3.42 13.00 23.27
C LEU A 322 -4.03 13.91 22.19
N LEU A 323 -5.26 13.60 21.74
CA LEU A 323 -5.93 14.43 20.73
C LEU A 323 -6.31 15.80 21.32
N ALA A 324 -6.80 15.86 22.56
CA ALA A 324 -7.08 17.12 23.23
C ALA A 324 -5.83 18.01 23.35
N ALA A 325 -4.71 17.45 23.81
CA ALA A 325 -3.44 18.18 23.91
C ALA A 325 -2.91 18.61 22.53
N ALA A 326 -3.06 17.76 21.51
CA ALA A 326 -2.66 18.10 20.14
C ALA A 326 -3.52 19.22 19.53
N VAL A 327 -4.82 19.30 19.85
CA VAL A 327 -5.70 20.40 19.45
C VAL A 327 -5.22 21.72 20.05
N ASP A 328 -4.79 21.73 21.32
CA ASP A 328 -4.24 22.91 21.97
C ASP A 328 -2.90 23.35 21.33
N ALA A 329 -2.01 22.40 21.04
CA ALA A 329 -0.77 22.67 20.32
C ALA A 329 -1.01 23.23 18.90
N ALA A 330 -1.94 22.65 18.16
CA ALA A 330 -2.33 23.14 16.84
C ALA A 330 -2.95 24.54 16.90
N ARG A 331 -3.75 24.84 17.93
CA ARG A 331 -4.30 26.18 18.18
C ARG A 331 -3.19 27.20 18.44
N ALA A 332 -2.14 26.81 19.18
CA ALA A 332 -0.95 27.62 19.42
C ALA A 332 -0.03 27.78 18.18
N ARG A 333 -0.35 27.11 17.06
CA ARG A 333 0.44 27.09 15.81
C ARG A 333 1.73 26.28 15.92
N ALA A 334 1.72 25.20 16.72
CA ALA A 334 2.67 24.11 16.54
C ALA A 334 2.47 23.47 15.15
N THR A 335 3.56 23.01 14.56
CA THR A 335 3.52 22.33 13.25
C THR A 335 3.17 20.86 13.43
N VAL A 336 2.79 20.18 12.34
CA VAL A 336 2.62 18.72 12.36
C VAL A 336 3.90 18.03 12.85
N GLY A 337 5.06 18.45 12.33
CA GLY A 337 6.36 17.91 12.77
C GLY A 337 6.59 18.10 14.27
N GLU A 338 6.36 19.30 14.81
CA GLU A 338 6.57 19.56 16.25
C GLU A 338 5.63 18.75 17.15
N ILE A 339 4.37 18.58 16.75
CA ILE A 339 3.41 17.73 17.47
C ILE A 339 3.84 16.26 17.41
N SER A 340 4.26 15.78 16.23
CA SER A 340 4.76 14.42 16.05
C SER A 340 6.04 14.17 16.86
N ASP A 341 6.95 15.14 16.90
CA ASP A 341 8.23 15.07 17.62
C ASP A 341 8.02 15.06 19.14
N ALA A 342 7.06 15.84 19.65
CA ALA A 342 6.72 15.86 21.07
C ALA A 342 6.25 14.49 21.59
N MET A 343 5.53 13.74 20.76
CA MET A 343 5.17 12.34 21.05
C MET A 343 6.32 11.37 20.78
N ARG A 344 7.11 11.60 19.70
CA ARG A 344 8.29 10.78 19.36
C ARG A 344 9.32 10.75 20.47
N ALA A 345 9.49 11.85 21.21
CA ALA A 345 10.40 11.93 22.35
C ALA A 345 10.09 10.91 23.46
N VAL A 346 8.84 10.42 23.54
CA VAL A 346 8.41 9.40 24.50
C VAL A 346 8.31 8.02 23.84
N PHE A 347 7.72 7.95 22.65
CA PHE A 347 7.35 6.68 22.02
C PHE A 347 8.46 6.07 21.15
N GLY A 348 9.44 6.87 20.73
CA GLY A 348 10.43 6.48 19.72
C GLY A 348 9.82 6.28 18.33
N ASP A 349 10.64 5.75 17.41
CA ASP A 349 10.22 5.42 16.04
C ASP A 349 10.09 3.91 15.84
N HIS A 350 9.10 3.49 15.08
CA HIS A 350 9.00 2.11 14.63
C HIS A 350 9.96 1.84 13.48
N THR A 351 10.77 0.79 13.61
CA THR A 351 11.64 0.30 12.54
C THR A 351 11.24 -1.12 12.17
N ALA A 352 10.89 -1.34 10.91
CA ALA A 352 10.60 -2.66 10.38
C ALA A 352 11.83 -3.22 9.67
N VAL A 353 12.20 -4.47 9.99
CA VAL A 353 13.23 -5.19 9.23
C VAL A 353 12.55 -5.86 8.02
N PRO A 354 12.98 -5.55 6.79
CA PRO A 354 12.41 -6.17 5.60
C PRO A 354 12.66 -7.69 5.60
N LYS A 355 11.61 -8.50 5.70
CA LYS A 355 11.65 -9.94 5.38
C LYS A 355 11.18 -10.15 3.94
N VAL A 356 11.72 -11.15 3.25
CA VAL A 356 11.35 -11.48 1.87
C VAL A 356 10.94 -12.95 1.86
N VAL A 357 9.81 -13.25 1.23
CA VAL A 357 9.35 -14.63 1.02
C VAL A 357 10.21 -15.31 -0.05
N SER A 358 10.53 -16.59 0.12
CA SER A 358 11.28 -17.40 -0.83
C SER A 358 10.44 -18.58 -1.29
N ASP A 359 10.83 -19.18 -2.42
CA ASP A 359 10.27 -20.44 -2.93
C ASP A 359 8.75 -20.31 -3.20
N VAL A 360 8.33 -19.16 -3.77
CA VAL A 360 6.93 -18.91 -4.13
C VAL A 360 6.78 -18.64 -5.60
N TYR A 361 7.65 -17.77 -6.14
CA TYR A 361 7.65 -17.48 -7.56
C TYR A 361 8.20 -18.68 -8.32
N GLY A 362 9.35 -19.21 -7.90
CA GLY A 362 10.00 -20.37 -8.53
C GLY A 362 9.14 -21.63 -8.55
N ASP A 363 8.40 -21.90 -7.47
CA ASP A 363 7.47 -23.02 -7.38
C ASP A 363 6.39 -22.99 -8.47
N SER A 364 6.00 -21.80 -8.92
CA SER A 364 5.01 -21.62 -9.99
C SER A 364 5.59 -21.88 -11.40
N TYR A 365 6.90 -22.08 -11.52
CA TYR A 365 7.65 -22.24 -12.78
C TYR A 365 8.50 -23.54 -12.83
N HIS A 366 8.25 -24.50 -11.93
CA HIS A 366 9.02 -25.75 -11.80
C HIS A 366 9.41 -26.41 -13.13
N ASP A 367 8.45 -26.60 -14.05
CA ASP A 367 8.65 -27.27 -15.36
C ASP A 367 8.91 -26.29 -16.52
N ASP A 368 9.05 -25.00 -16.26
CA ASP A 368 9.10 -23.98 -17.31
C ASP A 368 10.50 -23.91 -17.95
N PRO A 369 10.67 -24.20 -19.25
CA PRO A 369 11.98 -24.22 -19.90
C PRO A 369 12.67 -22.85 -19.91
N GLU A 370 11.89 -21.77 -19.99
CA GLU A 370 12.39 -20.41 -20.05
C GLU A 370 12.92 -19.97 -18.68
N TYR A 371 12.23 -20.35 -17.60
CA TYR A 371 12.71 -20.20 -16.23
C TYR A 371 14.02 -20.96 -16.01
N GLN A 372 14.06 -22.25 -16.34
CA GLN A 372 15.25 -23.09 -16.16
C GLN A 372 16.46 -22.57 -16.95
N MET A 373 16.23 -22.02 -18.15
CA MET A 373 17.27 -21.36 -18.93
C MET A 373 17.87 -20.15 -18.20
N ILE A 374 17.05 -19.28 -17.60
CA ILE A 374 17.54 -18.11 -16.85
C ILE A 374 18.34 -18.55 -15.63
N VAL A 375 17.81 -19.50 -14.85
CA VAL A 375 18.51 -20.07 -13.68
C VAL A 375 19.87 -20.64 -14.07
N GLY A 376 19.92 -21.44 -15.15
CA GLY A 376 21.16 -22.00 -15.68
C GLY A 376 22.17 -20.92 -16.07
N ARG A 377 21.73 -19.91 -16.85
CA ARG A 377 22.58 -18.77 -17.25
C ARG A 377 23.10 -17.99 -16.04
N LEU A 378 22.28 -17.78 -15.01
CA LEU A 378 22.69 -17.06 -13.81
C LEU A 378 23.72 -17.86 -13.00
N SER A 379 23.56 -19.19 -12.92
CA SER A 379 24.51 -20.10 -12.28
C SER A 379 25.87 -20.12 -12.99
N GLU A 380 25.88 -20.17 -14.33
CA GLU A 380 27.11 -20.06 -15.13
C GLU A 380 27.79 -18.70 -14.91
N PHE A 381 27.01 -17.63 -14.88
CA PHE A 381 27.54 -16.29 -14.63
C PHE A 381 28.11 -16.16 -13.22
N ALA A 382 27.45 -16.72 -12.20
CA ALA A 382 27.96 -16.76 -10.84
C ALA A 382 29.31 -17.47 -10.74
N THR A 383 29.49 -18.56 -11.50
CA THR A 383 30.77 -19.29 -11.60
C THR A 383 31.86 -18.41 -12.21
N THR A 384 31.53 -17.65 -13.25
CA THR A 384 32.47 -16.71 -13.90
C THR A 384 32.84 -15.53 -13.00
N LEU A 385 31.86 -15.03 -12.24
CA LEU A 385 32.01 -13.90 -11.32
C LEU A 385 32.73 -14.29 -10.02
N GLY A 386 32.80 -15.59 -9.71
CA GLY A 386 33.35 -16.12 -8.45
C GLY A 386 32.48 -15.86 -7.22
N THR A 387 31.29 -15.30 -7.42
CA THR A 387 30.30 -15.03 -6.37
C THR A 387 28.90 -14.99 -6.98
N LYS A 388 27.86 -15.09 -6.13
CA LYS A 388 26.49 -14.93 -6.61
C LYS A 388 26.26 -13.49 -7.07
N PRO A 389 25.59 -13.28 -8.23
CA PRO A 389 25.06 -11.99 -8.62
C PRO A 389 24.22 -11.41 -7.48
N LYS A 390 24.59 -10.21 -7.04
CA LYS A 390 24.02 -9.57 -5.85
C LYS A 390 23.28 -8.30 -6.23
N ILE A 391 22.01 -8.21 -5.88
CA ILE A 391 21.14 -7.06 -6.14
C ILE A 391 20.59 -6.50 -4.84
N MET A 392 20.67 -5.19 -4.64
CA MET A 392 19.93 -4.50 -3.60
C MET A 392 18.65 -3.90 -4.18
N VAL A 393 17.50 -4.20 -3.59
CA VAL A 393 16.24 -3.54 -3.92
C VAL A 393 16.02 -2.42 -2.91
N ALA A 394 16.10 -1.17 -3.37
CA ALA A 394 16.12 0.03 -2.52
C ALA A 394 14.78 0.79 -2.57
N LYS A 395 14.34 1.26 -1.40
CA LYS A 395 13.22 2.20 -1.24
C LYS A 395 13.76 3.52 -0.71
N LEU A 396 13.67 4.56 -1.53
CA LEU A 396 14.23 5.87 -1.21
C LEU A 396 13.14 6.89 -0.86
N GLY A 397 13.45 7.79 0.07
CA GLY A 397 12.50 8.80 0.55
C GLY A 397 11.31 8.18 1.27
N GLN A 398 10.22 8.93 1.42
CA GLN A 398 9.05 8.49 2.22
C GLN A 398 8.11 7.51 1.48
N ASP A 399 8.56 6.88 0.40
CA ASP A 399 7.76 5.96 -0.39
C ASP A 399 7.59 4.60 0.31
N GLY A 400 6.39 4.38 0.84
CA GLY A 400 6.02 3.15 1.55
C GLY A 400 5.58 1.98 0.67
N HIS A 401 5.44 2.15 -0.66
CA HIS A 401 4.97 1.08 -1.53
C HIS A 401 6.03 -0.01 -1.69
N ASP A 402 5.79 -1.22 -1.18
CA ASP A 402 6.78 -2.30 -1.18
C ASP A 402 6.35 -3.55 -1.96
N ARG A 403 5.10 -3.68 -2.39
CA ARG A 403 4.62 -4.87 -3.16
C ARG A 403 5.55 -5.23 -4.32
N GLY A 404 5.78 -4.32 -5.26
CA GLY A 404 6.64 -4.59 -6.43
C GLY A 404 8.08 -4.91 -6.03
N ALA A 405 8.61 -4.18 -5.04
CA ALA A 405 9.95 -4.42 -4.51
C ALA A 405 10.07 -5.83 -3.88
N LYS A 406 9.04 -6.29 -3.16
CA LYS A 406 9.01 -7.60 -2.49
C LYS A 406 8.84 -8.75 -3.47
N VAL A 407 7.95 -8.60 -4.45
CA VAL A 407 7.76 -9.59 -5.52
C VAL A 407 9.05 -9.76 -6.33
N ILE A 408 9.68 -8.67 -6.76
CA ILE A 408 10.98 -8.72 -7.45
C ILE A 408 12.05 -9.36 -6.55
N SER A 409 12.10 -8.98 -5.27
CA SER A 409 13.08 -9.54 -4.34
C SER A 409 12.91 -11.05 -4.15
N SER A 410 11.67 -11.53 -4.02
CA SER A 410 11.33 -12.94 -3.91
C SER A 410 11.71 -13.70 -5.18
N ALA A 411 11.23 -13.23 -6.33
CA ALA A 411 11.44 -13.90 -7.60
C ALA A 411 12.90 -13.90 -8.07
N PHE A 412 13.65 -12.81 -7.86
CA PHE A 412 15.08 -12.78 -8.16
C PHE A 412 15.86 -13.70 -7.22
N GLY A 413 15.44 -13.82 -5.95
CA GLY A 413 15.97 -14.81 -5.02
C GLY A 413 15.76 -16.23 -5.51
N ASP A 414 14.54 -16.57 -5.93
CA ASP A 414 14.19 -17.89 -6.49
C ASP A 414 14.96 -18.21 -7.78
N LEU A 415 15.26 -17.19 -8.60
CA LEU A 415 16.10 -17.32 -9.81
C LEU A 415 17.59 -17.56 -9.49
N GLY A 416 18.05 -17.23 -8.28
CA GLY A 416 19.41 -17.47 -7.81
C GLY A 416 20.26 -16.23 -7.49
N PHE A 417 19.69 -15.02 -7.55
CA PHE A 417 20.38 -13.81 -7.08
C PHE A 417 20.54 -13.84 -5.55
N GLU A 418 21.62 -13.26 -5.03
CA GLU A 418 21.66 -12.83 -3.64
C GLU A 418 20.96 -11.47 -3.52
N VAL A 419 19.80 -11.43 -2.89
CA VAL A 419 18.96 -10.23 -2.80
C VAL A 419 19.09 -9.57 -1.43
N ILE A 420 19.42 -8.28 -1.44
CA ILE A 420 19.41 -7.41 -0.26
C ILE A 420 18.17 -6.53 -0.31
N ALA A 421 17.18 -6.80 0.55
CA ALA A 421 16.03 -5.91 0.70
C ALA A 421 16.42 -4.69 1.54
N GLY A 422 16.50 -3.52 0.91
CA GLY A 422 16.79 -2.26 1.58
C GLY A 422 15.69 -1.89 2.60
N PRO A 423 16.06 -1.30 3.75
CA PRO A 423 15.09 -0.70 4.66
C PRO A 423 14.20 0.34 3.95
N LEU A 424 13.02 0.57 4.50
CA LEU A 424 12.19 1.70 4.08
C LEU A 424 12.82 3.02 4.51
N PHE A 425 12.46 4.09 3.80
CA PHE A 425 12.78 5.48 4.15
C PHE A 425 14.26 5.88 4.08
N GLN A 426 15.08 5.11 3.36
CA GLN A 426 16.48 5.47 3.17
C GLN A 426 16.62 6.75 2.34
N THR A 427 17.59 7.57 2.72
CA THR A 427 18.15 8.59 1.83
C THR A 427 19.01 7.93 0.75
N PRO A 428 19.25 8.62 -0.38
CA PRO A 428 20.19 8.13 -1.40
C PRO A 428 21.60 7.84 -0.86
N ASN A 429 22.05 8.58 0.16
CA ASN A 429 23.34 8.35 0.80
C ASN A 429 23.36 7.05 1.61
N GLU A 430 22.36 6.82 2.46
CA GLU A 430 22.29 5.60 3.27
C GLU A 430 22.15 4.35 2.39
N ALA A 431 21.39 4.45 1.29
CA ALA A 431 21.29 3.37 0.32
C ALA A 431 22.63 3.11 -0.40
N ALA A 432 23.37 4.16 -0.77
CA ALA A 432 24.70 4.02 -1.35
C ALA A 432 25.72 3.41 -0.36
N ASP A 433 25.68 3.83 0.91
CA ASP A 433 26.52 3.24 1.98
C ASP A 433 26.24 1.74 2.13
N LEU A 434 24.96 1.36 2.17
CA LEU A 434 24.57 -0.04 2.28
C LEU A 434 24.98 -0.86 1.05
N ALA A 435 24.76 -0.32 -0.16
CA ALA A 435 25.13 -0.97 -1.42
C ALA A 435 26.63 -1.27 -1.49
N VAL A 436 27.48 -0.29 -1.11
CA VAL A 436 28.94 -0.45 -1.07
C VAL A 436 29.35 -1.45 0.01
N ALA A 437 28.80 -1.33 1.21
CA ALA A 437 29.11 -2.24 2.32
C ALA A 437 28.76 -3.70 1.98
N GLN A 438 27.64 -3.92 1.28
CA GLN A 438 27.19 -5.25 0.87
C GLN A 438 27.85 -5.77 -0.42
N LYS A 439 28.66 -4.93 -1.09
CA LYS A 439 29.31 -5.23 -2.37
C LYS A 439 28.32 -5.71 -3.42
N VAL A 440 27.20 -4.99 -3.55
CA VAL A 440 26.19 -5.33 -4.56
C VAL A 440 26.69 -4.98 -5.95
N HIS A 441 26.21 -5.72 -6.95
CA HIS A 441 26.50 -5.46 -8.36
C HIS A 441 25.47 -4.51 -8.96
N VAL A 442 24.23 -4.57 -8.46
CA VAL A 442 23.09 -3.80 -8.95
C VAL A 442 22.33 -3.21 -7.77
N VAL A 443 21.91 -1.95 -7.88
CA VAL A 443 20.89 -1.32 -7.03
C VAL A 443 19.65 -1.08 -7.87
N GLY A 444 18.57 -1.79 -7.56
CA GLY A 444 17.24 -1.57 -8.11
C GLY A 444 16.46 -0.60 -7.23
N MET A 445 16.34 0.66 -7.63
CA MET A 445 15.48 1.63 -6.95
C MET A 445 14.03 1.40 -7.36
N SER A 446 13.18 0.99 -6.41
CA SER A 446 11.74 0.88 -6.62
C SER A 446 11.05 2.18 -6.20
N SER A 447 10.46 2.91 -7.15
CA SER A 447 9.85 4.23 -6.96
C SER A 447 8.41 4.29 -7.46
N LEU A 448 7.48 4.59 -6.56
CA LEU A 448 6.04 4.68 -6.84
C LEU A 448 5.44 6.00 -6.32
N ALA A 449 6.28 6.94 -5.86
CA ALA A 449 5.85 8.20 -5.25
C ALA A 449 6.41 9.43 -5.98
N ALA A 450 6.67 9.33 -7.29
CA ALA A 450 7.16 10.41 -8.17
C ALA A 450 8.47 11.10 -7.72
N GLY A 451 9.28 10.43 -6.89
CA GLY A 451 10.57 10.93 -6.40
C GLY A 451 11.76 10.65 -7.34
N HIS A 452 11.56 9.86 -8.40
CA HIS A 452 12.60 9.30 -9.26
C HIS A 452 13.52 10.36 -9.88
N LYS A 453 12.97 11.48 -10.38
CA LYS A 453 13.79 12.53 -11.00
C LYS A 453 14.72 13.26 -10.03
N THR A 454 14.48 13.13 -8.72
CA THR A 454 15.34 13.73 -7.68
C THR A 454 16.25 12.67 -7.05
N LEU A 455 15.67 11.55 -6.63
CA LEU A 455 16.34 10.57 -5.78
C LEU A 455 17.25 9.62 -6.57
N ALA A 456 16.90 9.25 -7.81
CA ALA A 456 17.75 8.38 -8.62
C ALA A 456 19.07 9.07 -9.03
N PRO A 457 19.08 10.32 -9.55
CA PRO A 457 20.33 11.04 -9.80
C PRO A 457 21.18 11.23 -8.54
N GLN A 458 20.54 11.48 -7.39
CA GLN A 458 21.25 11.60 -6.11
C GLN A 458 21.89 10.28 -5.67
N LEU A 459 21.23 9.14 -5.91
CA LEU A 459 21.78 7.81 -5.63
C LEU A 459 23.01 7.52 -6.49
N VAL A 460 22.91 7.77 -7.81
CA VAL A 460 24.03 7.61 -8.75
C VAL A 460 25.22 8.47 -8.33
N ALA A 461 24.97 9.75 -8.01
CA ALA A 461 26.01 10.66 -7.54
C ALA A 461 26.62 10.19 -6.20
N ALA A 462 25.81 9.69 -5.28
CA ALA A 462 26.25 9.18 -3.99
C ALA A 462 27.14 7.92 -4.11
N LEU A 463 26.83 7.01 -5.03
CA LEU A 463 27.66 5.85 -5.36
C LEU A 463 29.00 6.26 -5.98
N LYS A 464 28.97 7.19 -6.95
CA LYS A 464 30.17 7.72 -7.59
C LYS A 464 31.10 8.42 -6.59
N ALA A 465 30.54 9.19 -5.66
CA ALA A 465 31.31 9.85 -4.59
C ALA A 465 32.04 8.86 -3.66
N ARG A 466 31.58 7.60 -3.61
CA ARG A 466 32.19 6.50 -2.85
C ARG A 466 33.15 5.65 -3.69
N GLY A 467 33.42 6.02 -4.94
CA GLY A 467 34.25 5.25 -5.87
C GLY A 467 33.61 3.93 -6.30
N ALA A 468 32.27 3.85 -6.28
CA ALA A 468 31.50 2.66 -6.63
C ALA A 468 30.68 2.87 -7.91
N ASP A 469 31.28 3.53 -8.91
CA ASP A 469 30.69 3.79 -10.22
C ASP A 469 30.45 2.51 -11.05
N ASN A 470 31.05 1.39 -10.64
CA ASN A 470 30.79 0.07 -11.19
C ASN A 470 29.46 -0.56 -10.75
N ILE A 471 28.78 -0.01 -9.73
CA ILE A 471 27.48 -0.51 -9.28
C ILE A 471 26.39 0.01 -10.24
N ILE A 472 25.70 -0.92 -10.89
CA ILE A 472 24.65 -0.61 -11.87
C ILE A 472 23.40 -0.13 -11.14
N VAL A 473 22.85 1.02 -11.54
CA VAL A 473 21.57 1.53 -11.00
C VAL A 473 20.47 1.26 -12.02
N VAL A 474 19.42 0.55 -11.61
CA VAL A 474 18.18 0.41 -12.38
C VAL A 474 17.02 0.99 -11.58
N VAL A 475 15.98 1.48 -12.25
CA VAL A 475 14.81 2.06 -11.58
C VAL A 475 13.56 1.32 -12.05
N GLY A 476 12.64 1.01 -11.15
CA GLY A 476 11.34 0.48 -11.53
C GLY A 476 10.20 1.03 -10.66
N GLY A 477 8.96 0.78 -11.07
CA GLY A 477 7.75 1.32 -10.44
C GLY A 477 7.04 2.31 -11.35
N VAL A 478 6.18 3.17 -10.79
CA VAL A 478 5.34 4.10 -11.56
C VAL A 478 6.19 5.28 -12.04
N ILE A 479 6.67 5.17 -13.28
CA ILE A 479 7.56 6.14 -13.92
C ILE A 479 6.95 6.49 -15.28
N PRO A 480 6.53 7.73 -15.51
CA PRO A 480 6.04 8.14 -16.83
C PRO A 480 7.11 7.95 -17.90
N ARG A 481 6.74 7.44 -19.08
CA ARG A 481 7.68 7.18 -20.19
C ARG A 481 8.51 8.40 -20.59
N GLN A 482 7.92 9.59 -20.53
CA GLN A 482 8.61 10.86 -20.79
C GLN A 482 9.81 11.15 -19.85
N ASP A 483 9.87 10.51 -18.68
CA ASP A 483 10.98 10.65 -17.73
C ASP A 483 12.11 9.64 -17.97
N TYR A 484 11.94 8.66 -18.86
CA TYR A 484 12.92 7.57 -19.04
C TYR A 484 14.25 8.11 -19.55
N GLN A 485 14.22 8.94 -20.61
CA GLN A 485 15.44 9.51 -21.17
C GLN A 485 16.20 10.35 -20.14
N PHE A 486 15.48 11.14 -19.34
CA PHE A 486 16.08 11.90 -18.24
C PHE A 486 16.82 10.98 -17.25
N LEU A 487 16.22 9.86 -16.85
CA LEU A 487 16.86 8.92 -15.94
C LEU A 487 18.13 8.30 -16.55
N LEU A 488 18.07 7.90 -17.82
CA LEU A 488 19.22 7.33 -18.55
C LEU A 488 20.37 8.34 -18.64
N ASP A 489 20.07 9.59 -19.01
CA ASP A 489 21.05 10.68 -19.09
C ASP A 489 21.73 10.98 -17.73
N HIS A 490 21.08 10.61 -16.62
CA HIS A 490 21.58 10.79 -15.26
C HIS A 490 22.15 9.50 -14.63
N GLY A 491 22.52 8.52 -15.47
CA GLY A 491 23.30 7.35 -15.06
C GLY A 491 22.48 6.16 -14.56
N VAL A 492 21.17 6.14 -14.79
CA VAL A 492 20.36 4.92 -14.68
C VAL A 492 20.61 4.05 -15.90
N ALA A 493 20.81 2.75 -15.71
CA ALA A 493 21.11 1.81 -16.78
C ALA A 493 19.86 1.23 -17.46
N ALA A 494 18.74 1.10 -16.74
CA ALA A 494 17.47 0.65 -17.28
C ALA A 494 16.28 1.10 -16.41
N VAL A 495 15.11 1.21 -17.04
CA VAL A 495 13.84 1.55 -16.39
C VAL A 495 12.81 0.44 -16.61
N PHE A 496 12.13 0.00 -15.55
CA PHE A 496 11.13 -1.07 -15.55
C PHE A 496 9.77 -0.55 -15.03
N GLY A 497 8.86 -0.23 -15.93
CA GLY A 497 7.52 0.31 -15.61
C GLY A 497 6.50 -0.75 -15.17
N PRO A 498 5.27 -0.34 -14.79
CA PRO A 498 4.14 -1.23 -14.56
C PRO A 498 3.95 -2.25 -15.70
N GLY A 499 3.62 -3.50 -15.35
CA GLY A 499 3.42 -4.58 -16.32
C GLY A 499 4.70 -5.27 -16.83
N THR A 500 5.89 -4.86 -16.35
CA THR A 500 7.14 -5.56 -16.63
C THR A 500 7.06 -7.02 -16.16
N ASN A 501 7.31 -7.97 -17.06
CA ASN A 501 7.45 -9.38 -16.72
C ASN A 501 8.76 -9.64 -15.96
N VAL A 502 8.71 -10.42 -14.89
CA VAL A 502 9.87 -10.64 -14.01
C VAL A 502 11.01 -11.36 -14.71
N LEU A 503 10.73 -12.34 -15.58
CA LEU A 503 11.75 -13.08 -16.32
C LEU A 503 12.43 -12.19 -17.38
N GLU A 504 11.69 -11.27 -17.99
CA GLU A 504 12.25 -10.26 -18.88
C GLU A 504 13.16 -9.27 -18.13
N ALA A 505 12.73 -8.81 -16.94
CA ALA A 505 13.54 -7.95 -16.09
C ALA A 505 14.84 -8.63 -15.66
N ALA A 506 14.76 -9.91 -15.24
CA ALA A 506 15.93 -10.69 -14.84
C ALA A 506 16.95 -10.81 -15.99
N ARG A 507 16.49 -11.09 -17.23
CA ARG A 507 17.38 -11.10 -18.41
C ARG A 507 18.04 -9.75 -18.64
N ALA A 508 17.26 -8.67 -18.60
CA ALA A 508 17.80 -7.33 -18.83
C ALA A 508 18.87 -6.97 -17.80
N VAL A 509 18.64 -7.26 -16.52
CA VAL A 509 19.63 -7.05 -15.45
C VAL A 509 20.88 -7.91 -15.66
N MET A 510 20.72 -9.18 -16.04
CA MET A 510 21.86 -10.05 -16.34
C MET A 510 22.67 -9.55 -17.54
N ASP A 511 22.01 -9.12 -18.61
CA ASP A 511 22.68 -8.64 -19.81
C ASP A 511 23.48 -7.35 -19.51
N LEU A 512 22.93 -6.46 -18.67
CA LEU A 512 23.65 -5.28 -18.15
C LEU A 512 24.91 -5.68 -17.36
N MET A 513 24.80 -6.66 -16.45
CA MET A 513 25.95 -7.15 -15.67
C MET A 513 27.02 -7.81 -16.54
N GLN A 514 26.64 -8.39 -17.68
CA GLN A 514 27.54 -9.03 -18.64
C GLN A 514 28.13 -8.05 -19.66
N GLY A 515 27.78 -6.75 -19.59
CA GLY A 515 28.21 -5.75 -20.57
C GLY A 515 27.62 -5.95 -21.96
N ARG A 516 26.53 -6.72 -22.08
CA ARG A 516 25.80 -6.91 -23.34
C ARG A 516 24.84 -5.74 -23.50
N LEU A 517 25.23 -4.74 -24.27
CA LEU A 517 24.31 -3.66 -24.66
C LEU A 517 23.16 -4.26 -25.49
N ARG A 518 21.90 -3.92 -25.14
CA ARG A 518 20.78 -4.16 -26.06
C ARG A 518 21.04 -3.33 -27.32
N ASN A 519 20.92 -3.93 -28.49
CA ASN A 519 20.62 -3.15 -29.68
C ASN A 519 19.26 -2.49 -29.43
N SER A 520 19.25 -1.16 -29.43
CA SER A 520 18.09 -0.30 -29.26
C SER A 520 16.97 -0.62 -30.23
#